data_AF-K2B4X6-F1
#
_entry.id   AF-K2B4X6-F1
#
_cell.length_a   1.000
_cell.length_b   1.000
_cell.length_c   1.000
_cell.angle_alpha   90.00
_cell.angle_beta   90.00
_cell.angle_gamma   90.00
#
_symmetry.space_group_name_H-M   'P 1'
#
loop_
_entity.id
_entity.type
_entity.pdbx_description
1 polymer ?
#
loop_
_entity_poly.entity_id
_entity_poly.type
_entity_poly.pdbx_seq_one_letter_code
_entity_poly.pdbx_strand_id
1 'polypeptide(L)'
;MTNLGVNYDLAGIIVHEMTHCFQFNGNYSTAMSWANQFWTARNSYNGQWQPVSAPPTDYGRTNPLEDMAESVKLYVTSASTLKYKDSARYDFVKNYVMNGMEF
;
A
#
# COMPACT_ATOMS: atom_id res chain seq x y z
N MET A 1 -15.90 -14.14 12.66
CA MET A 1 -15.08 -15.34 12.93
C MET A 1 -15.23 -16.27 11.76
N THR A 2 -14.13 -16.62 11.09
CA THR A 2 -14.13 -17.70 10.10
C THR A 2 -14.00 -19.04 10.81
N ASN A 3 -14.32 -20.14 10.14
CA ASN A 3 -14.28 -21.50 10.70
C ASN A 3 -12.86 -21.97 11.10
N LEU A 4 -11.83 -21.14 10.99
CA LEU A 4 -10.45 -21.44 11.34
C LEU A 4 -10.04 -20.92 12.73
N GLY A 5 -10.96 -20.31 13.49
CA GLY A 5 -10.69 -19.87 14.87
C GLY A 5 -9.76 -18.66 15.01
N VAL A 6 -9.44 -18.00 13.90
CA VAL A 6 -8.66 -16.76 13.84
C VAL A 6 -9.54 -15.59 13.39
N ASN A 7 -9.40 -14.45 14.05
CA ASN A 7 -10.12 -13.23 13.70
C ASN A 7 -9.22 -12.40 12.75
N TYR A 8 -9.25 -12.74 11.47
CA TYR A 8 -8.49 -12.04 10.43
C TYR A 8 -9.41 -11.19 9.55
N ASP A 9 -8.90 -10.04 9.13
CA ASP A 9 -9.53 -9.19 8.11
C ASP A 9 -9.32 -9.81 6.73
N LEU A 10 -10.17 -10.79 6.38
CA LEU A 10 -10.07 -11.50 5.10
C LEU A 10 -10.22 -10.55 3.91
N ALA A 11 -11.13 -9.58 4.01
CA ALA A 11 -11.34 -8.60 2.95
C ALA A 11 -10.07 -7.77 2.76
N GLY A 12 -9.46 -7.28 3.84
CA GLY A 12 -8.22 -6.52 3.78
C GLY A 12 -7.04 -7.34 3.24
N ILE A 13 -6.92 -8.62 3.62
CA ILE A 13 -5.90 -9.53 3.06
C ILE A 13 -6.11 -9.69 1.56
N ILE A 14 -7.33 -9.96 1.10
CA ILE A 14 -7.60 -10.12 -0.33
C ILE A 14 -7.24 -8.84 -1.10
N VAL A 15 -7.60 -7.67 -0.59
CA VAL A 15 -7.26 -6.39 -1.23
C VAL A 15 -5.75 -6.16 -1.27
N HIS A 16 -5.02 -6.51 -0.21
CA HIS A 16 -3.56 -6.45 -0.16
C HIS A 16 -2.95 -7.33 -1.27
N GLU A 17 -3.33 -8.60 -1.34
CA GLU A 17 -2.79 -9.52 -2.36
C GLU A 17 -3.20 -9.14 -3.79
N MET A 18 -4.42 -8.64 -3.98
CA MET A 18 -4.86 -8.10 -5.27
C MET A 18 -4.04 -6.88 -5.69
N THR A 19 -3.53 -6.08 -4.74
CA THR A 19 -2.65 -4.95 -5.04
C THR A 19 -1.31 -5.43 -5.57
N HIS A 20 -0.75 -6.54 -5.05
CA HIS A 20 0.42 -7.16 -5.66
C HIS A 20 0.15 -7.64 -7.08
N CYS A 21 -0.97 -8.31 -7.32
CA CYS A 21 -1.38 -8.67 -8.68
C CYS A 21 -1.46 -7.45 -9.60
N PHE A 22 -2.05 -6.33 -9.14
CA PHE A 22 -2.10 -5.07 -9.88
C PHE A 22 -0.70 -4.55 -10.23
N GLN A 23 0.21 -4.50 -9.25
CA GLN A 23 1.59 -4.03 -9.43
C GLN A 23 2.33 -4.82 -10.51
N PHE A 24 2.19 -6.16 -10.51
CA PHE A 24 2.89 -7.04 -11.45
C PHE A 24 2.17 -7.24 -12.79
N ASN A 25 0.86 -6.97 -12.86
CA ASN A 25 0.06 -7.11 -14.08
C ASN A 25 0.01 -5.82 -14.90
N GLY A 26 1.18 -5.35 -15.37
CA GLY A 26 1.30 -4.22 -16.29
C GLY A 26 1.34 -2.83 -15.65
N ASN A 27 1.16 -2.70 -14.33
CA ASN A 27 1.18 -1.41 -13.62
C ASN A 27 2.52 -1.13 -12.90
N TYR A 28 3.62 -1.70 -13.41
CA TYR A 28 4.94 -1.52 -12.82
C TYR A 28 5.37 -0.04 -12.76
N SER A 29 4.99 0.77 -13.75
CA SER A 29 5.24 2.21 -13.74
C SER A 29 4.55 2.90 -12.56
N THR A 30 3.32 2.54 -12.22
CA THR A 30 2.59 3.05 -11.06
C THR A 30 3.27 2.64 -9.76
N ALA A 31 3.68 1.37 -9.65
CA ALA A 31 4.43 0.87 -8.49
C ALA A 31 5.78 1.59 -8.31
N MET A 32 6.47 1.89 -9.42
CA MET A 32 7.71 2.67 -9.39
C MET A 32 7.47 4.14 -9.02
N SER A 33 6.40 4.76 -9.51
CA SER A 33 6.00 6.11 -9.09
C SER A 33 5.71 6.17 -7.59
N TRP A 34 5.02 5.15 -7.05
CA TRP A 34 4.82 5.01 -5.60
C TRP A 34 6.15 4.96 -4.85
N ALA A 35 7.05 4.04 -5.25
CA ALA A 35 8.35 3.89 -4.62
C ALA A 35 9.16 5.19 -4.67
N ASN A 36 9.20 5.86 -5.81
CA ASN A 36 9.93 7.12 -5.97
C ASN A 36 9.36 8.26 -5.11
N GLN A 37 8.05 8.27 -4.86
CA GLN A 37 7.41 9.33 -4.09
C GLN A 37 7.56 9.12 -2.57
N PHE A 38 7.43 7.88 -2.11
CA PHE A 38 7.32 7.58 -0.68
C PHE A 38 8.55 6.90 -0.07
N TRP A 39 9.52 6.50 -0.89
CA TRP A 39 10.71 5.78 -0.46
C TRP A 39 11.98 6.39 -1.07
N THR A 40 13.08 6.32 -0.32
CA THR A 40 14.40 6.71 -0.80
C THR A 40 14.86 5.72 -1.87
N ALA A 41 15.73 6.12 -2.80
CA ALA A 41 16.38 5.15 -3.70
C ALA A 41 16.99 3.98 -2.91
N ARG A 42 16.95 2.77 -3.48
CA ARG A 42 17.54 1.57 -2.88
C ARG A 42 19.01 1.83 -2.56
N ASN A 43 19.39 1.65 -1.31
CA ASN A 43 20.78 1.77 -0.93
C ASN A 43 21.55 0.56 -1.50
N SER A 44 22.52 0.80 -2.38
CA SER A 44 23.29 -0.26 -3.05
C SER A 44 24.22 -1.04 -2.12
N TYR A 45 24.56 -0.49 -0.93
CA TYR A 45 25.47 -1.13 0.03
C TYR A 45 24.77 -2.18 0.89
N ASN A 46 23.56 -1.91 1.37
CA ASN A 46 22.79 -2.84 2.21
C ASN A 46 21.52 -3.38 1.54
N GLY A 47 21.21 -2.94 0.32
CA GLY A 47 20.05 -3.36 -0.46
C GLY A 47 18.71 -2.89 0.10
N GLN A 48 18.69 -2.00 1.09
CA GLN A 48 17.48 -1.59 1.80
C GLN A 48 16.85 -0.34 1.20
N TRP A 49 15.53 -0.31 1.24
CA TRP A 49 14.72 0.88 1.00
C TRP A 49 14.41 1.51 2.37
N GLN A 50 14.39 2.84 2.44
CA GLN A 50 13.91 3.55 3.63
C GLN A 50 12.72 4.42 3.25
N PRO A 51 11.64 4.43 4.04
CA PRO A 51 10.51 5.27 3.74
C PRO A 51 10.87 6.74 4.01
N VAL A 52 10.45 7.64 3.12
CA VAL A 52 10.62 9.11 3.27
C VAL A 52 9.71 9.63 4.40
N SER A 53 8.52 9.05 4.52
CA SER A 53 7.61 9.23 5.65
C SER A 53 7.06 7.88 6.10
N ALA A 54 6.80 7.75 7.40
CA ALA A 54 6.37 6.50 8.00
C ALA A 54 5.11 5.93 7.30
N PRO A 55 5.15 4.66 6.83
CA PRO A 55 3.98 3.98 6.29
C PRO A 55 2.82 3.92 7.30
N PRO A 56 1.56 3.85 6.85
CA PRO A 56 0.39 3.92 7.71
C PRO A 56 0.16 2.65 8.56
N THR A 57 0.87 1.55 8.24
CA THR A 57 0.94 0.31 9.02
C THR A 57 2.40 -0.13 9.24
N ASP A 58 2.63 -0.91 10.30
CA ASP A 58 3.96 -1.46 10.59
C ASP A 58 4.42 -2.44 9.52
N TYR A 59 3.52 -3.25 8.97
CA TYR A 59 3.86 -4.20 7.91
C TYR A 59 4.26 -3.49 6.61
N GLY A 60 3.64 -2.33 6.30
CA GLY A 60 4.02 -1.49 5.17
C GLY A 60 5.47 -0.98 5.26
N ARG A 61 6.12 -1.01 6.41
CA ARG A 61 7.56 -0.66 6.55
C ARG A 61 8.51 -1.68 5.92
N THR A 62 8.02 -2.84 5.49
CA THR A 62 8.86 -3.90 4.95
C THR A 62 9.57 -3.48 3.67
N ASN A 63 8.83 -2.91 2.71
CA ASN A 63 9.36 -2.41 1.44
C ASN A 63 8.27 -1.56 0.72
N PRO A 64 8.63 -0.87 -0.39
CA PRO A 64 7.67 0.00 -1.10
C PRO A 64 6.42 -0.70 -1.64
N LEU A 65 6.51 -1.97 -2.05
CA LEU A 65 5.37 -2.70 -2.62
C LEU A 65 4.39 -3.12 -1.52
N GLU A 66 4.89 -3.52 -0.36
CA GLU A 66 4.10 -3.83 0.84
C GLU A 66 3.40 -2.58 1.38
N ASP A 67 4.09 -1.44 1.40
CA ASP A 67 3.50 -0.14 1.76
C ASP A 67 2.32 0.21 0.85
N MET A 68 2.48 0.04 -0.46
CA MET A 68 1.41 0.28 -1.42
C MET A 68 0.24 -0.67 -1.18
N ALA A 69 0.49 -1.97 -0.97
CA ALA A 69 -0.56 -2.95 -0.71
C ALA A 69 -1.32 -2.66 0.60
N GLU A 70 -0.61 -2.31 1.67
CA GLU A 70 -1.20 -1.92 2.95
C GLU A 70 -1.98 -0.60 2.87
N SER A 71 -1.50 0.34 2.08
CA SER A 71 -2.18 1.61 1.84
C SER A 71 -3.45 1.42 1.02
N VAL A 72 -3.43 0.60 -0.03
CA VAL A 72 -4.63 0.25 -0.81
C VAL A 72 -5.64 -0.52 0.05
N LYS A 73 -5.17 -1.45 0.89
CA LYS A 73 -6.01 -2.12 1.89
C LYS A 73 -6.73 -1.10 2.76
N LEU A 74 -6.00 -0.17 3.39
CA LEU A 74 -6.60 0.87 4.22
C LEU A 74 -7.52 1.78 3.43
N TYR A 75 -7.22 2.08 2.17
CA TYR A 75 -8.12 2.87 1.32
C TYR A 75 -9.48 2.19 1.15
N VAL A 76 -9.50 0.88 0.91
CA VAL A 76 -10.76 0.14 0.69
C VAL A 76 -11.51 -0.14 2.00
N THR A 77 -10.80 -0.42 3.09
CA THR A 77 -11.45 -0.82 4.36
C THR A 77 -11.69 0.34 5.33
N SER A 78 -10.94 1.44 5.21
CA SER A 78 -11.04 2.61 6.09
C SER A 78 -10.34 3.85 5.48
N ALA A 79 -10.85 4.36 4.35
CA ALA A 79 -10.19 5.44 3.61
C ALA A 79 -9.97 6.72 4.44
N SER A 80 -10.88 7.03 5.36
CA SER A 80 -10.74 8.14 6.30
C SER A 80 -9.51 7.99 7.22
N THR A 81 -9.20 6.77 7.66
CA THR A 81 -8.02 6.47 8.46
C THR A 81 -6.75 6.70 7.65
N LEU A 82 -6.71 6.23 6.39
CA LEU A 82 -5.57 6.48 5.52
C LEU A 82 -5.39 7.98 5.29
N LYS A 83 -6.47 8.70 4.94
CA LYS A 83 -6.42 10.14 4.70
C LYS A 83 -5.92 10.93 5.91
N TYR A 84 -6.34 10.53 7.11
CA TYR A 84 -5.91 11.16 8.36
C TYR A 84 -4.42 10.89 8.66
N LYS A 85 -3.96 9.64 8.46
CA LYS A 85 -2.57 9.26 8.72
C LYS A 85 -1.60 9.80 7.67
N ASP A 86 -1.99 9.73 6.40
CA ASP A 86 -1.17 10.12 5.26
C ASP A 86 -2.06 10.48 4.06
N SER A 87 -2.35 11.77 3.91
CA SER A 87 -3.16 12.29 2.80
C SER A 87 -2.50 12.11 1.43
N ALA A 88 -1.16 12.08 1.36
CA ALA A 88 -0.45 11.93 0.10
C ALA A 88 -0.58 10.50 -0.45
N ARG A 89 -0.44 9.49 0.43
CA ARG A 89 -0.71 8.09 0.08
C ARG A 89 -2.17 7.86 -0.29
N TYR A 90 -3.11 8.49 0.44
CA TYR A 90 -4.53 8.48 0.09
C TYR A 90 -4.77 9.01 -1.33
N ASP A 91 -4.26 10.20 -1.65
CA ASP A 91 -4.47 10.85 -2.94
C ASP A 91 -3.82 10.04 -4.07
N PHE A 92 -2.66 9.43 -3.81
CA PHE A 92 -2.02 8.56 -4.79
C PHE A 92 -2.90 7.33 -5.10
N VAL A 93 -3.36 6.61 -4.07
CA VAL A 93 -4.22 5.43 -4.27
C VAL A 93 -5.48 5.81 -5.02
N LYS A 94 -6.15 6.89 -4.60
CA LYS A 94 -7.35 7.40 -5.27
C LYS A 94 -7.11 7.61 -6.76
N ASN A 95 -6.07 8.37 -7.12
CA ASN A 95 -5.89 8.84 -8.49
C ASN A 95 -5.26 7.79 -9.41
N TYR A 96 -4.35 6.97 -8.91
CA TYR A 96 -3.52 6.09 -9.75
C TYR A 96 -3.83 4.60 -9.61
N VAL A 97 -4.57 4.19 -8.58
CA VAL A 97 -4.98 2.79 -8.37
C VAL A 97 -6.49 2.64 -8.55
N MET A 98 -7.27 3.56 -7.98
CA MET A 98 -8.75 3.49 -7.96
C MET A 98 -9.44 4.36 -9.01
N ASN A 99 -8.67 5.03 -9.89
CA ASN A 99 -9.19 5.87 -10.96
C ASN A 99 -10.23 6.91 -10.49
N GLY A 100 -9.98 7.51 -9.31
CA GLY A 100 -10.80 8.56 -8.71
C GLY A 100 -11.95 8.07 -7.82
N MET A 101 -12.23 6.76 -7.76
CA MET A 101 -13.29 6.20 -6.90
C MET A 101 -12.88 6.25 -5.43
N GLU A 102 -13.83 6.56 -4.53
CA GLU A 102 -13.66 6.59 -3.07
C GLU A 102 -14.46 5.46 -2.39
N PHE A 103 -13.97 4.99 -1.23
CA PHE A 103 -14.54 3.90 -0.45
C PHE A 103 -14.63 4.26 1.04
#